data_AF-A0A8V0Z455-F1
#
_entry.id   AF-A0A8V0Z455-F1
#
_cell.length_a   1.000
_cell.length_b   1.000
_cell.length_c   1.000
_cell.angle_alpha   90.00
_cell.angle_beta   90.00
_cell.angle_gamma   90.00
#
_symmetry.space_group_name_H-M   'P 1'
#
loop_
_entity.id
_entity.type
_entity.pdbx_description
1 polymer ?
#
loop_
_entity_poly.entity_id
_entity_poly.type
_entity_poly.pdbx_seq_one_letter_code
_entity_poly.pdbx_strand_id
1 'polypeptide(L)'
;MKAQSSLHRNINHSRAVVHFGKQIISSENEFRISTLKFHPTDSNVFLCGGFSPEVKAWDIRICKVTRVYKAAVQQILDILFLPEGKEFLTSTDAVSRDSADRTIIAWDFLSAAKISNQIFHERYTCPSLALHPRESMFVAQTNGNYVALFSSQRPYRINKKKRYEGHKVEGFAVGCEFSPDGTLLVTGSSDGKVFFYNYHTSRIVRTLSAHREACVSAVFHPVLPSLLATSDWAGEIKIWQ
;
A
#
# COMPACT_ATOMS: atom_id res chain seq x y z
N MET A 1 -64.41 13.16 -11.72
CA MET A 1 -63.16 12.72 -12.39
C MET A 1 -61.99 13.33 -11.63
N LYS A 2 -61.10 12.46 -11.11
CA LYS A 2 -59.98 12.80 -10.21
C LYS A 2 -58.86 13.50 -10.98
N ALA A 3 -58.32 14.59 -10.45
CA ALA A 3 -57.01 15.13 -10.81
C ALA A 3 -56.09 14.90 -9.60
N GLN A 4 -55.08 14.04 -9.76
CA GLN A 4 -54.04 13.79 -8.76
C GLN A 4 -52.80 14.62 -9.07
N SER A 5 -52.37 15.36 -8.06
CA SER A 5 -51.04 15.94 -7.91
C SER A 5 -49.98 14.85 -7.72
N SER A 6 -48.84 14.97 -8.39
CA SER A 6 -47.61 14.30 -7.96
C SER A 6 -46.39 15.17 -8.28
N LEU A 7 -45.86 15.81 -7.23
CA LEU A 7 -44.47 16.24 -7.16
C LEU A 7 -43.60 14.99 -7.17
N HIS A 8 -42.65 14.87 -8.11
CA HIS A 8 -41.45 14.08 -7.86
C HIS A 8 -40.19 14.85 -8.19
N ARG A 9 -39.37 14.93 -7.14
CA ARG A 9 -38.10 15.63 -6.98
C ARG A 9 -37.10 15.25 -8.08
N ASN A 10 -36.53 16.25 -8.73
CA ASN A 10 -35.27 16.13 -9.44
C ASN A 10 -34.19 15.70 -8.45
N ILE A 11 -33.71 14.46 -8.58
CA ILE A 11 -32.51 13.98 -7.91
C ILE A 11 -31.35 14.54 -8.73
N ASN A 12 -30.79 15.66 -8.29
CA ASN A 12 -29.54 16.18 -8.83
C ASN A 12 -28.44 15.15 -8.52
N HIS A 13 -28.03 14.38 -9.53
CA HIS A 13 -26.75 13.70 -9.51
C HIS A 13 -25.66 14.77 -9.33
N SER A 14 -25.07 14.83 -8.15
CA SER A 14 -23.86 15.61 -7.88
C SER A 14 -22.76 15.09 -8.80
N ARG A 15 -22.56 15.76 -9.94
CA ARG A 15 -21.41 15.52 -10.82
C ARG A 15 -20.16 15.73 -9.97
N ALA A 16 -19.35 14.68 -9.84
CA ALA A 16 -18.01 14.79 -9.29
C ALA A 16 -17.26 15.83 -10.13
N VAL A 17 -16.83 16.92 -9.49
CA VAL A 17 -16.00 17.94 -10.15
C VAL A 17 -14.63 17.30 -10.37
N VAL A 18 -14.37 16.91 -11.62
CA VAL A 18 -13.05 16.43 -12.03
C VAL A 18 -12.14 17.64 -12.14
N HIS A 19 -11.33 17.90 -11.11
CA HIS A 19 -10.26 18.88 -11.19
C HIS A 19 -9.10 18.27 -12.01
N PHE A 20 -8.86 18.82 -13.20
CA PHE A 20 -7.66 18.46 -13.96
C PHE A 20 -6.44 19.01 -13.22
N GLY A 21 -5.59 18.11 -12.72
CA GLY A 21 -4.33 18.50 -12.08
C GLY A 21 -3.43 19.23 -13.09
N LYS A 22 -2.90 20.40 -12.71
CA LYS A 22 -1.89 21.09 -13.50
C LYS A 22 -0.54 20.40 -13.26
N GLN A 23 0.16 20.03 -14.33
CA GLN A 23 1.53 19.54 -14.21
C GLN A 23 2.43 20.65 -13.68
N ILE A 24 3.08 20.41 -12.55
CA ILE A 24 3.97 21.37 -11.90
C ILE A 24 5.41 21.11 -12.32
N ILE A 25 5.83 19.84 -12.38
CA ILE A 25 7.22 19.41 -12.63
C ILE A 25 7.23 18.19 -13.55
N SER A 26 8.24 18.11 -14.43
CA SER A 26 8.64 16.90 -15.14
C SER A 26 10.12 16.63 -14.88
N SER A 27 10.47 15.38 -14.64
CA SER A 27 11.88 14.96 -14.55
C SER A 27 12.02 13.58 -15.18
N GLU A 28 13.15 13.38 -15.86
CA GLU A 28 13.46 12.08 -16.47
C GLU A 28 14.02 11.13 -15.41
N ASN A 29 13.57 9.88 -15.47
CA ASN A 29 14.13 8.80 -14.66
C ASN A 29 14.49 7.63 -15.58
N GLU A 30 15.62 6.99 -15.31
CA GLU A 30 16.23 5.98 -16.17
C GLU A 30 15.46 4.64 -16.16
N PHE A 31 14.52 4.47 -15.23
CA PHE A 31 13.75 3.25 -15.07
C PHE A 31 12.27 3.52 -14.86
N ARG A 32 11.44 2.53 -15.18
CA ARG A 32 9.99 2.57 -14.97
C ARG A 32 9.68 2.57 -13.48
N ILE A 33 8.94 3.60 -13.03
CA ILE A 33 8.53 3.76 -11.64
C ILE A 33 7.35 2.83 -11.35
N SER A 34 7.44 2.06 -10.26
CA SER A 34 6.36 1.19 -9.75
C SER A 34 5.67 1.81 -8.54
N THR A 35 6.42 2.50 -7.69
CA THR A 35 5.93 3.06 -6.42
C THR A 35 6.56 4.41 -6.12
N LEU A 36 5.79 5.26 -5.47
CA LEU A 36 6.21 6.59 -5.04
C LEU A 36 5.56 6.91 -3.69
N LYS A 37 6.35 7.43 -2.74
CA LYS A 37 5.86 7.87 -1.43
C LYS A 37 6.50 9.19 -1.03
N PHE A 38 5.69 10.11 -0.54
CA PHE A 38 6.17 11.36 0.05
C PHE A 38 6.73 11.11 1.45
N HIS A 39 7.71 11.92 1.84
CA HIS A 39 8.21 11.93 3.20
C HIS A 39 7.11 12.44 4.13
N PRO A 40 6.87 11.78 5.28
CA PRO A 40 5.70 12.08 6.13
C PRO A 40 5.73 13.48 6.75
N THR A 41 6.92 14.06 6.97
CA THR A 41 7.07 15.39 7.57
C THR A 41 7.48 16.48 6.58
N ASP A 42 8.02 16.11 5.40
CA ASP A 42 8.46 17.08 4.39
C ASP A 42 7.79 16.76 3.05
N SER A 43 6.77 17.55 2.70
CA SER A 43 6.02 17.38 1.46
C SER A 43 6.85 17.65 0.20
N ASN A 44 8.03 18.27 0.33
CA ASN A 44 8.88 18.58 -0.81
C ASN A 44 9.77 17.40 -1.21
N VAL A 45 9.85 16.36 -0.38
CA VAL A 45 10.71 15.22 -0.63
C VAL A 45 9.89 13.96 -0.82
N PHE A 46 10.20 13.20 -1.86
CA PHE A 46 9.57 11.90 -2.10
C PHE A 46 10.61 10.85 -2.49
N LEU A 47 10.29 9.59 -2.20
CA LEU A 47 11.01 8.42 -2.68
C LEU A 47 10.29 7.85 -3.88
N CYS A 48 11.03 7.44 -4.91
CA CYS A 48 10.52 6.64 -6.00
C CYS A 48 11.32 5.33 -6.14
N GLY A 49 10.60 4.24 -6.35
CA GLY A 49 11.13 2.91 -6.62
C GLY A 49 10.51 2.34 -7.89
N GLY A 50 11.16 1.34 -8.48
CA GLY A 50 10.77 0.84 -9.79
C GLY A 50 11.47 -0.44 -10.19
N PHE A 51 11.54 -0.65 -11.50
CA PHE A 51 12.31 -1.71 -12.16
C PHE A 51 13.81 -1.40 -12.13
N SER A 52 14.34 -1.16 -10.94
CA SER A 52 15.74 -0.91 -10.67
C SER A 52 16.11 -1.36 -9.25
N PRO A 53 17.37 -1.75 -9.00
CA PRO A 53 17.93 -1.90 -7.65
C PRO A 53 17.87 -0.63 -6.79
N GLU A 54 17.64 0.52 -7.42
CA GLU A 54 17.81 1.82 -6.79
C GLU A 54 16.48 2.44 -6.39
N VAL A 55 16.40 2.89 -5.14
CA VAL A 55 15.41 3.88 -4.69
C VAL A 55 16.05 5.24 -4.84
N LYS A 56 15.35 6.20 -5.44
CA LYS A 56 15.83 7.58 -5.56
C LYS A 56 14.98 8.51 -4.68
N ALA A 57 15.62 9.35 -3.87
CA ALA A 57 14.97 10.45 -3.18
C ALA A 57 15.07 11.72 -4.02
N TRP A 58 13.94 12.38 -4.22
CA TRP A 58 13.84 13.60 -5.01
C TRP A 58 13.40 14.77 -4.15
N ASP A 59 14.02 15.92 -4.35
CA ASP A 59 13.52 17.20 -3.85
C ASP A 59 12.78 17.93 -4.99
N ILE A 60 11.49 18.16 -4.77
CA ILE A 60 10.56 18.81 -5.70
C ILE A 60 10.97 20.26 -5.98
N ARG A 61 11.57 20.94 -5.01
CA ARG A 61 11.94 22.37 -5.16
C ARG A 61 13.07 22.56 -6.17
N ILE A 62 13.95 21.58 -6.26
CA ILE A 62 15.17 21.62 -7.08
C ILE A 62 15.02 20.71 -8.32
N CYS A 63 14.02 19.82 -8.33
CA CYS A 63 13.81 18.78 -9.35
C CYS A 63 15.06 17.91 -9.56
N LYS A 64 15.72 17.55 -8.47
CA LYS A 64 16.94 16.74 -8.50
C LYS A 64 16.87 15.59 -7.51
N VAL A 65 17.58 14.52 -7.86
CA VAL A 65 17.84 13.40 -6.98
C VAL A 65 18.79 13.87 -5.88
N THR A 66 18.32 13.87 -4.63
CA THR A 66 19.12 14.21 -3.46
C THR A 66 19.90 12.99 -2.97
N ARG A 67 19.28 11.80 -3.01
CA ARG A 67 19.88 10.56 -2.49
C ARG A 67 19.52 9.35 -3.35
N VAL A 68 20.40 8.36 -3.35
CA VAL A 68 20.20 7.07 -4.03
C VAL A 68 20.48 5.94 -3.05
N TYR A 69 19.53 5.03 -2.88
CA TYR A 69 19.66 3.85 -2.02
C TYR A 69 19.77 2.63 -2.93
N LYS A 70 20.92 1.96 -2.91
CA LYS A 70 21.19 0.82 -3.80
C LYS A 70 20.99 -0.50 -3.06
N ALA A 71 19.95 -1.24 -3.44
CA ALA A 71 19.80 -2.64 -3.07
C ALA A 71 20.46 -3.52 -4.13
N ALA A 72 21.13 -4.62 -3.75
CA ALA A 72 21.62 -5.61 -4.72
C ALA A 72 20.47 -6.54 -5.17
N VAL A 73 19.41 -5.96 -5.75
CA VAL A 73 18.14 -6.62 -6.11
C VAL A 73 17.60 -6.03 -7.43
N GLN A 74 16.67 -6.70 -8.12
CA GLN A 74 16.19 -6.27 -9.44
C GLN A 74 15.08 -5.21 -9.39
N GLN A 75 14.04 -5.39 -8.57
CA GLN A 75 12.87 -4.52 -8.58
C GLN A 75 12.38 -4.19 -7.17
N ILE A 76 11.91 -2.95 -7.01
CA ILE A 76 11.21 -2.45 -5.82
C ILE A 76 9.69 -2.52 -6.09
N LEU A 77 8.96 -3.16 -5.20
CA LEU A 77 7.52 -3.33 -5.29
C LEU A 77 6.79 -2.22 -4.53
N ASP A 78 7.18 -1.97 -3.29
CA ASP A 78 6.58 -0.94 -2.45
C ASP A 78 7.59 -0.27 -1.54
N ILE A 79 7.26 0.94 -1.10
CA ILE A 79 8.02 1.76 -0.15
C ILE A 79 7.08 2.11 0.99
N LEU A 80 7.55 1.98 2.24
CA LEU A 80 6.80 2.36 3.42
C LEU A 80 7.66 3.20 4.36
N PHE A 81 7.31 4.46 4.56
CA PHE A 81 7.92 5.27 5.61
C PHE A 81 7.45 4.81 7.00
N LEU A 82 8.38 4.70 7.93
CA LEU A 82 8.08 4.49 9.34
C LEU A 82 7.65 5.82 10.00
N PRO A 83 7.04 5.79 11.19
CA PRO A 83 6.74 7.00 11.95
C PRO A 83 7.99 7.88 12.05
N GLU A 84 7.82 9.21 11.99
CA GLU A 84 8.89 10.22 11.97
C GLU A 84 9.70 10.35 10.66
N GLY A 85 9.57 9.43 9.69
CA GLY A 85 10.25 9.51 8.39
C GLY A 85 11.78 9.29 8.41
N LYS A 86 12.37 9.06 9.58
CA LYS A 86 13.81 8.77 9.73
C LYS A 86 14.21 7.47 9.04
N GLU A 87 13.32 6.49 9.06
CA GLU A 87 13.54 5.17 8.50
C GLU A 87 12.43 4.84 7.51
N PHE A 88 12.76 4.02 6.52
CA PHE A 88 11.77 3.48 5.59
C PHE A 88 12.08 2.03 5.25
N LEU A 89 11.03 1.32 4.86
CA LEU A 89 11.08 -0.05 4.41
C LEU A 89 10.87 -0.08 2.89
N THR A 90 11.56 -0.99 2.24
CA THR A 90 11.34 -1.31 0.83
C THR A 90 11.01 -2.78 0.70
N SER A 91 9.98 -3.09 -0.06
CA SER A 91 9.72 -4.44 -0.52
C SER A 91 10.33 -4.67 -1.90
N THR A 92 10.94 -5.82 -2.12
CA THR A 92 11.64 -6.15 -3.36
C THR A 92 11.24 -7.52 -3.91
N ASP A 93 11.43 -7.70 -5.21
CA ASP A 93 11.10 -8.92 -5.96
C ASP A 93 12.23 -9.98 -5.95
N ALA A 94 13.04 -10.03 -4.89
CA ALA A 94 14.14 -10.99 -4.82
C ALA A 94 13.61 -12.42 -4.61
N VAL A 95 13.64 -13.26 -5.66
CA VAL A 95 13.39 -14.72 -5.58
C VAL A 95 14.63 -15.51 -6.02
N SER A 96 15.84 -15.15 -5.57
CA SER A 96 17.03 -16.01 -5.73
C SER A 96 17.05 -17.17 -4.71
N ARG A 97 17.93 -18.16 -4.86
CA ARG A 97 18.01 -19.31 -3.92
C ARG A 97 18.36 -18.90 -2.47
N ASP A 98 18.97 -17.73 -2.28
CA ASP A 98 19.26 -17.08 -0.98
C ASP A 98 18.28 -15.91 -0.64
N SER A 99 17.10 -15.89 -1.27
CA SER A 99 16.15 -14.75 -1.28
C SER A 99 15.50 -14.35 0.04
N ALA A 100 15.47 -15.24 1.03
CA ALA A 100 14.84 -14.98 2.33
C ALA A 100 15.46 -13.76 3.06
N ASP A 101 16.67 -13.34 2.66
CA ASP A 101 17.39 -12.25 3.31
C ASP A 101 17.26 -10.90 2.59
N ARG A 102 16.32 -10.75 1.63
CA ARG A 102 16.25 -9.53 0.78
C ARG A 102 14.85 -9.00 0.46
N THR A 103 13.79 -9.70 0.83
CA THR A 103 12.40 -9.33 0.49
C THR A 103 12.02 -7.97 1.06
N ILE A 104 12.22 -7.74 2.36
CA ILE A 104 11.98 -6.47 3.04
C ILE A 104 13.30 -5.94 3.60
N ILE A 105 13.66 -4.72 3.21
CA ILE A 105 14.89 -4.05 3.63
C ILE A 105 14.52 -2.75 4.35
N ALA A 106 15.11 -2.53 5.53
CA ALA A 106 15.05 -1.28 6.27
C ALA A 106 16.25 -0.39 5.95
N TRP A 107 15.98 0.89 5.77
CA TRP A 107 16.94 1.92 5.38
C TRP A 107 16.85 3.12 6.31
N ASP A 108 17.99 3.72 6.59
CA ASP A 108 18.05 5.04 7.19
C ASP A 108 17.97 6.10 6.08
N PHE A 109 16.99 6.99 6.18
CA PHE A 109 16.71 8.01 5.18
C PHE A 109 17.82 9.07 5.09
N LEU A 110 18.50 9.37 6.20
CA LEU A 110 19.53 10.41 6.21
C LEU A 110 20.87 9.91 5.69
N SER A 111 21.34 8.76 6.21
CA SER A 111 22.64 8.21 5.85
C SER A 111 22.65 7.38 4.57
N ALA A 112 21.47 7.01 4.05
CA ALA A 112 21.32 6.01 3.00
C ALA A 112 21.92 4.64 3.33
N ALA A 113 22.19 4.38 4.62
CA ALA A 113 22.68 3.10 5.08
C ALA A 113 21.56 2.07 5.13
N LYS A 114 21.91 0.83 4.77
CA LYS A 114 21.07 -0.34 4.98
C LYS A 114 21.11 -0.71 6.46
N ILE A 115 19.96 -0.64 7.13
CA ILE A 115 19.83 -0.97 8.55
C ILE A 115 19.72 -2.48 8.74
N SER A 116 18.80 -3.10 8.01
CA SER A 116 18.48 -4.52 8.14
C SER A 116 17.87 -5.04 6.84
N ASN A 117 18.20 -6.28 6.49
CA ASN A 117 17.63 -7.00 5.35
C ASN A 117 17.04 -8.37 5.76
N GLN A 118 17.24 -8.78 7.01
CA GLN A 118 16.77 -10.05 7.56
C GLN A 118 15.47 -9.86 8.34
N ILE A 119 14.45 -9.30 7.67
CA ILE A 119 13.16 -8.98 8.30
C ILE A 119 12.12 -10.06 8.00
N PHE A 120 12.12 -10.58 6.78
CA PHE A 120 11.13 -11.55 6.30
C PHE A 120 11.80 -12.75 5.64
N HIS A 121 11.88 -13.85 6.41
CA HIS A 121 12.59 -15.07 6.01
C HIS A 121 11.76 -16.04 5.16
N GLU A 122 10.51 -15.73 4.85
CA GLU A 122 9.68 -16.62 4.04
C GLU A 122 9.89 -16.32 2.55
N ARG A 123 9.79 -17.35 1.71
CA ARG A 123 10.09 -17.26 0.28
C ARG A 123 8.89 -16.76 -0.52
N TYR A 124 8.30 -15.65 -0.08
CA TYR A 124 7.23 -14.96 -0.77
C TYR A 124 7.62 -13.51 -1.02
N THR A 125 7.17 -12.96 -2.14
CA THR A 125 7.29 -11.53 -2.41
C THR A 125 6.14 -10.80 -1.72
N CYS A 126 6.40 -9.54 -1.36
CA CYS A 126 5.43 -8.73 -0.62
C CYS A 126 5.03 -7.51 -1.48
N PRO A 127 4.01 -7.59 -2.35
CA PRO A 127 3.67 -6.48 -3.25
C PRO A 127 3.24 -5.19 -2.53
N SER A 128 2.76 -5.25 -1.29
CA SER A 128 2.25 -4.09 -0.57
C SER A 128 2.62 -4.12 0.91
N LEU A 129 2.99 -2.96 1.44
CA LEU A 129 3.30 -2.72 2.85
C LEU A 129 2.35 -1.65 3.41
N ALA A 130 1.86 -1.84 4.63
CA ALA A 130 1.06 -0.83 5.33
C ALA A 130 1.50 -0.65 6.78
N LEU A 131 1.62 0.59 7.22
CA LEU A 131 1.94 0.94 8.60
C LEU A 131 0.66 1.07 9.41
N HIS A 132 0.66 0.53 10.62
CA HIS A 132 -0.46 0.71 11.54
C HIS A 132 -0.48 2.15 12.10
N PRO A 133 -1.64 2.83 12.17
CA PRO A 133 -1.70 4.27 12.47
C PRO A 133 -1.37 4.64 13.93
N ARG A 134 -1.53 3.70 14.88
CA ARG A 134 -1.34 3.96 16.32
C ARG A 134 -0.25 3.10 16.97
N GLU A 135 -0.36 1.79 16.83
CA GLU A 135 0.64 0.82 17.26
C GLU A 135 1.88 0.81 16.36
N SER A 136 3.03 0.53 16.94
CA SER A 136 4.32 0.44 16.24
C SER A 136 4.47 -0.88 15.46
N MET A 137 3.53 -1.14 14.56
CA MET A 137 3.44 -2.37 13.77
C MET A 137 3.27 -2.02 12.30
N PHE A 138 3.72 -2.90 11.41
CA PHE A 138 3.41 -2.83 9.99
C PHE A 138 3.01 -4.20 9.47
N VAL A 139 2.29 -4.22 8.37
CA VAL A 139 1.87 -5.42 7.68
C VAL A 139 2.49 -5.49 6.29
N ALA A 140 2.72 -6.71 5.82
CA ALA A 140 3.10 -6.98 4.45
C ALA A 140 2.12 -7.98 3.84
N GLN A 141 1.44 -7.57 2.77
CA GLN A 141 0.67 -8.47 1.94
C GLN A 141 1.65 -9.38 1.21
N THR A 142 1.53 -10.69 1.39
CA THR A 142 2.40 -11.65 0.71
C THR A 142 1.67 -12.27 -0.47
N ASN A 143 2.42 -12.73 -1.47
CA ASN A 143 1.89 -13.57 -2.55
C ASN A 143 1.57 -15.01 -2.08
N GLY A 144 1.80 -15.32 -0.80
CA GLY A 144 1.48 -16.61 -0.18
C GLY A 144 0.03 -16.75 0.31
N ASN A 145 -0.89 -15.85 -0.10
CA ASN A 145 -2.29 -15.81 0.34
C ASN A 145 -2.49 -15.48 1.83
N TYR A 146 -1.56 -14.72 2.41
CA TYR A 146 -1.71 -14.19 3.76
C TYR A 146 -1.04 -12.83 3.91
N VAL A 147 -1.47 -12.09 4.92
CA VAL A 147 -0.78 -10.89 5.39
C VAL A 147 0.06 -11.22 6.62
N ALA A 148 1.34 -10.90 6.55
CA ALA A 148 2.27 -11.01 7.66
C ALA A 148 2.29 -9.72 8.50
N LEU A 149 2.42 -9.86 9.81
CA LEU A 149 2.50 -8.74 10.76
C LEU A 149 3.92 -8.63 11.33
N PHE A 150 4.45 -7.42 11.42
CA PHE A 150 5.82 -7.14 11.85
C PHE A 150 5.88 -6.00 12.86
N SER A 151 6.89 -6.02 13.72
CA SER A 151 7.27 -4.87 14.54
C SER A 151 7.89 -3.76 13.67
N SER A 152 7.37 -2.54 13.80
CA SER A 152 7.94 -1.33 13.18
C SER A 152 9.15 -0.80 13.97
N GLN A 153 9.38 -1.26 15.20
CA GLN A 153 10.55 -0.88 15.99
C GLN A 153 11.62 -1.95 15.89
N ARG A 154 12.88 -1.52 16.02
CA ARG A 154 14.04 -2.41 16.05
C ARG A 154 13.99 -3.31 17.30
N PRO A 155 14.30 -4.61 17.18
CA PRO A 155 14.55 -5.34 15.94
C PRO A 155 13.25 -5.59 15.16
N TYR A 156 13.23 -5.29 13.85
CA TYR A 156 12.08 -5.61 13.00
C TYR A 156 11.92 -7.12 12.93
N ARG A 157 10.82 -7.64 13.47
CA ARG A 157 10.56 -9.07 13.58
C ARG A 157 9.14 -9.38 13.16
N ILE A 158 8.99 -10.46 12.39
CA ILE A 158 7.69 -11.04 12.07
C ILE A 158 7.05 -11.67 13.31
N ASN A 159 5.75 -11.41 13.50
CA ASN A 159 4.95 -12.12 14.47
C ASN A 159 4.47 -13.46 13.89
N LYS A 160 5.18 -14.55 14.21
CA LYS A 160 4.84 -15.89 13.70
C LYS A 160 3.48 -16.42 14.20
N LYS A 161 2.94 -15.87 15.29
CA LYS A 161 1.66 -16.33 15.87
C LYS A 161 0.45 -15.70 15.19
N LYS A 162 0.64 -14.61 14.44
CA LYS A 162 -0.44 -13.77 13.94
C LYS A 162 -0.29 -13.51 12.45
N ARG A 163 -1.22 -14.05 11.67
CA ARG A 163 -1.31 -13.92 10.21
C ARG A 163 -2.77 -13.73 9.84
N TYR A 164 -3.00 -13.01 8.75
CA TYR A 164 -4.35 -12.82 8.21
C TYR A 164 -4.49 -13.66 6.94
N GLU A 165 -5.24 -14.75 7.05
CA GLU A 165 -5.36 -15.77 6.01
C GLU A 165 -6.81 -15.84 5.48
N GLY A 166 -7.02 -16.60 4.40
CA GLY A 166 -8.36 -16.88 3.85
C GLY A 166 -8.75 -16.04 2.63
N HIS A 167 -7.97 -15.02 2.28
CA HIS A 167 -8.05 -14.36 0.97
C HIS A 167 -7.09 -15.03 -0.02
N LYS A 168 -7.36 -14.86 -1.32
CA LYS A 168 -6.48 -15.36 -2.39
C LYS A 168 -5.89 -14.22 -3.18
N VAL A 169 -4.62 -14.35 -3.57
CA VAL A 169 -3.87 -13.35 -4.32
C VAL A 169 -3.51 -13.85 -5.72
N GLU A 170 -3.21 -15.14 -5.88
CA GLU A 170 -2.95 -15.81 -7.17
C GLU A 170 -1.97 -15.07 -8.12
N GLY A 171 -0.97 -14.38 -7.55
CA GLY A 171 0.06 -13.66 -8.31
C GLY A 171 -0.29 -12.20 -8.66
N PHE A 172 -1.47 -11.72 -8.30
CA PHE A 172 -1.82 -10.30 -8.42
C PHE A 172 -1.11 -9.46 -7.35
N ALA A 173 -0.73 -8.23 -7.70
CA ALA A 173 -0.13 -7.29 -6.75
C ALA A 173 -1.21 -6.63 -5.87
N VAL A 174 -1.79 -7.41 -4.96
CA VAL A 174 -2.88 -6.95 -4.10
C VAL A 174 -2.35 -6.00 -3.01
N GLY A 175 -3.07 -4.89 -2.81
CA GLY A 175 -2.82 -3.93 -1.75
C GLY A 175 -3.41 -4.34 -0.40
N CYS A 176 -2.80 -3.84 0.66
CA CYS A 176 -3.34 -3.92 2.02
C CYS A 176 -3.33 -2.54 2.68
N GLU A 177 -4.34 -2.26 3.52
CA GLU A 177 -4.46 -0.97 4.20
C GLU A 177 -5.16 -1.11 5.56
N PHE A 178 -4.72 -0.30 6.52
CA PHE A 178 -5.39 -0.17 7.81
C PHE A 178 -6.51 0.87 7.74
N SER A 179 -7.58 0.62 8.49
CA SER A 179 -8.54 1.68 8.79
C SER A 179 -7.88 2.81 9.57
N PRO A 180 -8.37 4.07 9.47
CA PRO A 180 -7.78 5.21 10.18
C PRO A 180 -7.72 5.05 11.71
N ASP A 181 -8.61 4.23 12.28
CA ASP A 181 -8.62 3.91 13.71
C ASP A 181 -7.69 2.74 14.09
N GLY A 182 -7.15 2.01 13.11
CA GLY A 182 -6.28 0.84 13.26
C GLY A 182 -7.01 -0.46 13.60
N THR A 183 -8.34 -0.47 13.69
CA THR A 183 -9.08 -1.65 14.16
C THR A 183 -9.30 -2.69 13.08
N LEU A 184 -9.30 -2.27 11.82
CA LEU A 184 -9.52 -3.12 10.65
C LEU A 184 -8.30 -3.10 9.74
N LEU A 185 -8.02 -4.26 9.17
CA LEU A 185 -7.10 -4.43 8.05
C LEU A 185 -7.92 -4.86 6.84
N VAL A 186 -7.74 -4.19 5.71
CA VAL A 186 -8.42 -4.50 4.46
C VAL A 186 -7.43 -4.99 3.43
N THR A 187 -7.83 -6.04 2.70
CA THR A 187 -7.06 -6.60 1.60
C THR A 187 -7.98 -6.88 0.42
N GLY A 188 -7.47 -6.72 -0.79
CA GLY A 188 -8.13 -7.23 -1.99
C GLY A 188 -7.98 -8.75 -2.14
N SER A 189 -8.48 -9.28 -3.26
CA SER A 189 -8.36 -10.69 -3.60
C SER A 189 -8.47 -10.89 -5.11
N SER A 190 -7.84 -11.95 -5.62
CA SER A 190 -7.96 -12.43 -7.01
C SER A 190 -9.41 -12.71 -7.41
N ASP A 191 -10.26 -13.11 -6.46
CA ASP A 191 -11.67 -13.44 -6.70
C ASP A 191 -12.59 -12.19 -6.73
N GLY A 192 -12.03 -10.98 -6.84
CA GLY A 192 -12.77 -9.71 -6.85
C GLY A 192 -13.42 -9.31 -5.52
N LYS A 193 -13.11 -10.06 -4.46
CA LYS A 193 -13.58 -9.80 -3.10
C LYS A 193 -12.60 -8.92 -2.33
N VAL A 194 -13.15 -8.16 -1.40
CA VAL A 194 -12.41 -7.40 -0.40
C VAL A 194 -12.65 -8.03 0.97
N PHE A 195 -11.57 -8.34 1.66
CA PHE A 195 -11.60 -8.97 2.97
C PHE A 195 -11.28 -7.95 4.04
N PHE A 196 -12.11 -7.91 5.07
CA PHE A 196 -11.92 -7.08 6.25
C PHE A 196 -11.56 -7.99 7.42
N TYR A 197 -10.39 -7.75 7.98
CA TYR A 197 -9.87 -8.45 9.13
C TYR A 197 -9.97 -7.57 10.36
N ASN A 198 -10.37 -8.14 11.48
CA ASN A 198 -10.14 -7.50 12.77
C ASN A 198 -8.65 -7.55 13.06
N TYR A 199 -8.03 -6.38 13.22
CA TYR A 199 -6.60 -6.28 13.48
C TYR A 199 -6.21 -7.10 14.72
N HIS A 200 -6.91 -7.01 15.85
CA HIS A 200 -6.51 -7.69 17.07
C HIS A 200 -6.67 -9.22 17.01
N THR A 201 -7.78 -9.72 16.48
CA THR A 201 -8.11 -11.15 16.48
C THR A 201 -7.63 -11.91 15.25
N SER A 202 -7.20 -11.22 14.20
CA SER A 202 -6.82 -11.79 12.90
C SER A 202 -7.90 -12.60 12.19
N ARG A 203 -9.16 -12.41 12.59
CA ARG A 203 -10.31 -13.07 11.96
C ARG A 203 -10.93 -12.17 10.90
N ILE A 204 -11.46 -12.79 9.86
CA ILE A 204 -12.31 -12.13 8.87
C ILE A 204 -13.60 -11.70 9.58
N VAL A 205 -13.88 -10.40 9.57
CA VAL A 205 -15.12 -9.83 10.12
C VAL A 205 -16.15 -9.67 9.02
N ARG A 206 -15.70 -9.30 7.82
CA ARG A 206 -16.57 -9.05 6.67
C ARG A 206 -15.85 -9.41 5.38
N THR A 207 -16.63 -9.89 4.42
CA THR A 207 -16.20 -10.04 3.04
C THR A 207 -17.18 -9.28 2.16
N LEU A 208 -16.63 -8.51 1.22
CA LEU A 208 -17.38 -7.68 0.30
C LEU A 208 -17.08 -8.14 -1.13
N SER A 209 -18.10 -8.60 -1.85
CA SER A 209 -17.96 -8.92 -3.28
C SER A 209 -18.02 -7.62 -4.08
N ALA A 210 -16.87 -6.97 -4.26
CA ALA A 210 -16.79 -5.65 -4.86
C ALA A 210 -16.78 -5.73 -6.40
N HIS A 211 -16.02 -6.67 -6.95
CA HIS A 211 -15.62 -6.68 -8.35
C HIS A 211 -15.75 -8.06 -8.99
N ARG A 212 -15.72 -8.11 -10.32
CA ARG A 212 -15.75 -9.36 -11.09
C ARG A 212 -14.35 -9.89 -11.38
N GLU A 213 -13.40 -8.99 -11.65
CA GLU A 213 -11.99 -9.32 -11.80
C GLU A 213 -11.26 -9.10 -10.45
N ALA A 214 -9.94 -9.34 -10.43
CA ALA A 214 -9.11 -9.25 -9.23
C ALA A 214 -9.13 -7.84 -8.60
N CYS A 215 -9.58 -7.75 -7.34
CA CYS A 215 -9.53 -6.50 -6.60
C CYS A 215 -8.09 -6.23 -6.16
N VAL A 216 -7.46 -5.23 -6.78
CA VAL A 216 -6.03 -4.92 -6.63
C VAL A 216 -5.80 -3.93 -5.49
N SER A 217 -6.71 -2.98 -5.27
CA SER A 217 -6.55 -1.97 -4.21
C SER A 217 -7.84 -1.73 -3.46
N ALA A 218 -7.70 -1.44 -2.17
CA ALA A 218 -8.78 -1.04 -1.29
C ALA A 218 -8.22 -0.01 -0.30
N VAL A 219 -8.76 1.20 -0.33
CA VAL A 219 -8.23 2.37 0.38
C VAL A 219 -9.32 3.02 1.20
N PHE A 220 -9.04 3.29 2.47
CA PHE A 220 -9.97 4.02 3.32
C PHE A 220 -9.88 5.51 3.06
N HIS A 221 -11.00 6.19 3.22
CA HIS A 221 -10.96 7.64 3.24
C HIS A 221 -10.21 8.10 4.51
N PRO A 222 -9.26 9.06 4.40
CA PRO A 222 -8.39 9.44 5.52
C PRO A 222 -9.13 10.05 6.72
N VAL A 223 -10.27 10.70 6.46
CA VAL A 223 -11.11 11.36 7.49
C VAL A 223 -12.39 10.59 7.84
N LEU A 224 -13.13 10.10 6.83
CA LEU A 224 -14.41 9.42 6.99
C LEU A 224 -14.22 7.90 7.12
N PRO A 225 -14.39 7.31 8.31
CA PRO A 225 -14.02 5.91 8.56
C PRO A 225 -14.91 4.89 7.83
N SER A 226 -16.13 5.28 7.44
CA SER A 226 -17.07 4.40 6.75
C SER A 226 -16.88 4.37 5.23
N LEU A 227 -16.07 5.27 4.67
CA LEU A 227 -15.90 5.39 3.23
C LEU A 227 -14.68 4.60 2.76
N LEU A 228 -14.88 3.70 1.81
CA LEU A 228 -13.84 2.86 1.20
C LEU A 228 -13.89 2.97 -0.32
N ALA A 229 -12.74 3.14 -0.97
CA ALA A 229 -12.61 3.04 -2.41
C ALA A 229 -11.91 1.72 -2.78
N THR A 230 -12.43 1.00 -3.77
CA THR A 230 -11.86 -0.28 -4.24
C THR A 230 -11.63 -0.22 -5.74
N SER A 231 -10.51 -0.76 -6.22
CA SER A 231 -10.18 -0.80 -7.65
C SER A 231 -9.93 -2.23 -8.15
N ASP A 232 -10.47 -2.51 -9.32
CA ASP A 232 -10.30 -3.77 -10.03
C ASP A 232 -9.12 -3.73 -11.01
N TRP A 233 -8.57 -4.88 -11.38
CA TRP A 233 -7.60 -5.05 -12.46
C TRP A 233 -8.13 -4.58 -13.81
N ALA A 234 -9.45 -4.70 -14.04
CA ALA A 234 -10.11 -4.17 -15.23
C ALA A 234 -10.22 -2.63 -15.26
N GLY A 235 -9.81 -1.93 -14.19
CA GLY A 235 -9.86 -0.48 -14.08
C GLY A 235 -11.17 0.09 -13.53
N GLU A 236 -12.09 -0.76 -13.05
CA GLU A 236 -13.31 -0.31 -12.38
C GLU A 236 -12.99 0.18 -10.95
N ILE A 237 -13.46 1.38 -10.59
CA ILE A 237 -13.35 1.94 -9.25
C ILE A 237 -14.74 2.03 -8.64
N LYS A 238 -14.92 1.48 -7.44
CA LYS A 238 -16.16 1.57 -6.65
C LYS A 238 -15.89 2.26 -5.33
N ILE A 239 -16.87 3.05 -4.90
CA ILE A 239 -16.85 3.72 -3.60
C ILE A 239 -17.99 3.13 -2.77
N TRP A 240 -17.67 2.79 -1.53
CA TRP A 240 -18.55 2.14 -0.56
C TRP A 240 -18.70 3.02 0.66
N GLN A 241 -19.90 3.07 1.24
CA GLN A 241 -20.24 3.84 2.44
C GLN A 241 -21.03 2.96 3.43
#